data_AF-A0A7D5TC93-F1
#
_entry.id   AF-A0A7D5TC93-F1
#
_cell.length_a   1.000
_cell.length_b   1.000
_cell.length_c   1.000
_cell.angle_alpha   90.00
_cell.angle_beta   90.00
_cell.angle_gamma   90.00
#
_symmetry.space_group_name_H-M   'P 1'
#
loop_
_entity.id
_entity.type
_entity.pdbx_description
1 polymer ?
#
loop_
_entity_poly.entity_id
_entity_poly.type
_entity_poly.pdbx_seq_one_letter_code
_entity_poly.pdbx_strand_id
1 'polypeptide(L)' 'MSGWSPPKLSRGIVAGFGLASALILAYALLIQGALLLGLLPVLLIGFGYLVWRVVAAVEAIADGVQRIAEQMERE' A
#
# COMPACT_ATOMS: atom_id res chain seq x y z
N MET A 1 -8.80 17.73 13.97
CA MET A 1 -7.88 17.96 12.83
C MET A 1 -8.59 17.54 11.54
N SER A 2 -8.38 18.25 10.43
CA SER A 2 -9.08 18.03 9.15
C SER A 2 -9.13 16.55 8.78
N GLY A 3 -10.33 16.04 8.53
CA GLY A 3 -10.58 14.64 8.19
C GLY A 3 -9.67 14.17 7.06
N TRP A 4 -8.69 13.35 7.41
CA TRP A 4 -7.78 12.72 6.48
C TRP A 4 -8.57 11.72 5.62
N SER A 5 -8.73 12.05 4.34
CA SER A 5 -9.33 11.15 3.36
C SER A 5 -8.18 10.60 2.51
N PRO A 6 -7.82 9.31 2.66
CA PRO A 6 -6.66 8.77 1.97
C PRO A 6 -6.84 8.93 0.46
N PRO A 7 -5.81 9.36 -0.27
CA PRO A 7 -5.88 9.54 -1.72
C PRO A 7 -6.28 8.21 -2.37
N LYS A 8 -7.48 8.19 -2.97
CA LYS A 8 -7.97 7.04 -3.72
C LYS A 8 -7.27 7.02 -5.06
N LEU A 9 -6.30 6.12 -5.22
CA LEU A 9 -5.68 5.83 -6.51
C LEU A 9 -6.77 5.52 -7.54
N SER A 10 -6.74 6.21 -8.68
CA SER A 10 -7.73 6.00 -9.72
C SER A 10 -7.64 4.55 -10.23
N ARG A 11 -8.78 3.94 -10.52
CA ARG A 11 -8.84 2.57 -11.07
C ARG A 11 -7.98 2.42 -12.32
N GLY A 12 -7.85 3.49 -13.12
CA GLY A 12 -7.00 3.52 -14.30
C GLY A 12 -5.50 3.43 -13.96
N ILE A 13 -5.05 4.11 -12.90
CA ILE A 13 -3.66 4.02 -12.44
C ILE A 13 -3.37 2.62 -11.90
N VAL A 14 -4.29 2.06 -11.11
CA VAL A 14 -4.15 0.69 -10.58
C VAL A 14 -4.11 -0.35 -11.71
N ALA A 15 -5.01 -0.22 -12.69
CA ALA A 15 -5.05 -1.11 -13.85
C ALA A 15 -3.80 -0.96 -14.73
N GLY A 16 -3.34 0.27 -14.96
CA GLY A 16 -2.13 0.56 -15.72
C GLY A 16 -0.87 -0.03 -15.05
N PHE A 17 -0.73 0.15 -13.73
CA PHE A 17 0.36 -0.45 -12.96
C PHE A 17 0.29 -1.98 -12.98
N GLY A 18 -0.90 -2.56 -12.84
CA GLY A 18 -1.09 -4.01 -12.91
C GLY A 18 -0.67 -4.58 -14.26
N LEU A 19 -1.09 -3.95 -15.36
CA LEU A 19 -0.76 -4.37 -16.71
C LEU A 19 0.75 -4.23 -17.01
N ALA A 20 1.35 -3.10 -16.64
CA ALA A 20 2.79 -2.88 -16.83
C ALA A 20 3.61 -3.91 -16.03
N SER A 21 3.22 -4.19 -14.79
CA SER A 21 3.88 -5.19 -13.94
C SER A 21 3.77 -6.59 -14.54
N ALA A 22 2.60 -6.97 -15.04
CA ALA A 22 2.39 -8.26 -15.69
C ALA A 22 3.25 -8.44 -16.95
N LEU A 23 3.39 -7.39 -17.76
CA LEU A 23 4.22 -7.41 -18.99
C LEU A 23 5.71 -7.52 -18.67
N ILE A 24 6.20 -6.79 -17.66
CA ILE A 24 7.58 -6.88 -17.20
C ILE A 24 7.87 -8.29 -16.66
N LEU A 25 6.93 -8.86 -15.90
CA LEU A 25 7.06 -10.23 -15.38
C LEU A 25 7.11 -11.25 -16.51
N ALA A 26 6.18 -11.15 -17.47
CA ALA A 26 6.14 -12.03 -18.64
C ALA A 26 7.43 -11.93 -19.46
N TYR A 27 7.95 -10.73 -19.67
CA TYR A 27 9.23 -10.51 -20.33
C TYR A 27 10.39 -11.14 -19.55
N ALA A 28 10.51 -10.87 -18.25
CA ALA A 28 11.59 -11.41 -17.41
C ALA A 28 11.58 -12.95 -17.33
N LEU A 29 10.39 -13.56 -17.30
CA LEU A 29 10.21 -15.01 -17.23
C LEU A 29 10.44 -15.70 -18.57
N LEU A 30 9.81 -15.19 -19.64
CA LEU A 30 9.79 -15.86 -20.94
C LEU A 30 11.06 -15.61 -21.77
N ILE A 31 11.73 -14.46 -21.56
CA ILE A 31 12.86 -14.05 -22.40
C ILE A 31 14.21 -14.16 -21.67
N GLN A 32 14.27 -13.84 -20.38
CA GLN A 32 15.54 -13.84 -19.63
C GLN A 32 15.81 -15.12 -18.83
N GLY A 33 14.82 -15.98 -18.58
CA GLY A 33 14.97 -17.13 -17.67
C GLY A 33 15.31 -16.73 -16.22
N ALA A 34 15.22 -15.44 -15.88
CA ALA A 34 15.67 -14.86 -14.62
C ALA A 34 14.47 -14.53 -13.73
N LEU A 35 13.82 -15.59 -13.22
CA LEU A 35 12.70 -15.55 -12.28
C LEU A 35 12.88 -14.52 -11.15
N LEU A 36 14.11 -14.43 -10.61
CA LEU A 36 14.44 -13.56 -9.49
C LEU A 36 14.34 -12.06 -9.83
N LEU A 37 14.66 -11.67 -11.07
CA LEU A 37 14.65 -10.28 -11.53
C LEU A 37 13.22 -9.75 -11.68
N GLY A 38 12.28 -10.60 -12.09
CA GLY A 38 10.85 -10.27 -12.12
C GLY A 38 10.17 -10.34 -10.76
N LEU A 39 10.58 -11.28 -9.90
CA LEU A 39 9.96 -11.49 -8.59
C LEU A 39 10.32 -10.39 -7.57
N LEU A 40 11.56 -9.89 -7.60
CA LEU A 40 12.04 -8.88 -6.66
C LEU A 40 11.19 -7.60 -6.62
N PRO A 41 10.85 -6.92 -7.75
CA PRO A 41 10.02 -5.73 -7.70
C PRO A 41 8.60 -6.00 -7.20
N VAL A 42 8.00 -7.16 -7.53
CA VAL A 42 6.66 -7.54 -7.03
C VAL A 42 6.68 -7.73 -5.51
N LEU A 43 7.70 -8.40 -4.98
CA LEU A 43 7.87 -8.58 -3.54
C LEU A 43 8.12 -7.25 -2.82
N LEU A 44 8.94 -6.37 -3.39
CA LEU A 44 9.19 -5.04 -2.81
C LEU A 44 7.92 -4.19 -2.75
N ILE A 45 7.11 -4.18 -3.82
CA ILE A 45 5.83 -3.48 -3.85
C ILE A 45 4.86 -4.08 -2.84
N GLY A 46 4.72 -5.41 -2.81
CA GLY A 46 3.84 -6.12 -1.89
C GLY A 46 4.24 -5.88 -0.43
N PHE A 47 5.52 -5.96 -0.12
CA PHE A 47 6.05 -5.70 1.22
C PHE A 47 5.85 -4.24 1.62
N GLY A 48 6.15 -3.29 0.73
CA GLY A 48 5.91 -1.86 0.96
C GLY A 48 4.44 -1.56 1.24
N TYR A 49 3.52 -2.19 0.52
CA TYR A 49 2.08 -2.08 0.77
C TYR A 49 1.69 -2.62 2.15
N LEU A 50 2.23 -3.77 2.56
CA LEU A 50 1.96 -4.34 3.89
C LEU A 50 2.49 -3.43 5.01
N VAL A 51 3.72 -2.92 4.88
CA VAL A 51 4.31 -1.98 5.84
C VAL A 51 3.44 -0.72 5.95
N TRP A 52 3.08 -0.11 4.82
CA TRP A 52 2.17 1.02 4.79
C TRP A 52 0.84 0.72 5.50
N ARG A 53 0.27 -0.47 5.26
CA ARG A 53 -1.01 -0.86 5.87
C ARG A 53 -0.91 -1.02 7.38
N VAL A 54 0.21 -1.54 7.89
CA VAL A 54 0.48 -1.66 9.33
C VAL A 54 0.62 -0.28 9.96
N VAL A 55 1.40 0.62 9.37
CA VAL A 55 1.56 2.00 9.86
C VAL A 55 0.21 2.70 9.91
N ALA A 56 -0.57 2.65 8.83
CA ALA A 56 -1.91 3.25 8.78
C ALA A 56 -2.88 2.65 9.83
N ALA A 57 -2.74 1.37 10.16
CA ALA A 57 -3.54 0.75 11.21
C ALA A 57 -3.15 1.25 12.60
N VAL A 58 -1.84 1.42 12.86
CA VAL A 58 -1.33 1.99 14.11
C VAL A 58 -1.79 3.45 14.28
N GLU A 59 -1.70 4.25 13.21
CA GLU A 59 -2.21 5.64 13.21
C GLU A 59 -3.71 5.68 13.57
N ALA A 60 -4.53 4.81 12.97
CA ALA A 60 -5.95 4.75 13.26
C ALA A 60 -6.25 4.36 14.73
N ILE A 61 -5.41 3.50 15.34
CA ILE A 61 -5.52 3.16 16.76
C ILE A 61 -5.15 4.37 17.62
N ALA A 62 -4.05 5.05 17.30
CA ALA A 62 -3.62 6.25 18.01
C ALA A 62 -4.70 7.34 17.99
N ASP A 63 -5.29 7.60 16.82
CA ASP A 63 -6.42 8.53 16.66
C ASP A 63 -7.62 8.11 17.52
N GLY A 64 -7.91 6.81 17.56
CA GLY A 64 -8.97 6.25 18.39
C GLY A 64 -8.75 6.50 19.89
N VAL A 65 -7.51 6.30 20.36
CA VAL A 65 -7.12 6.54 21.76
C VAL A 65 -7.18 8.03 22.09
N GLN A 66 -6.67 8.90 21.20
CA GLN A 66 -6.74 10.36 21.38
C GLN A 66 -8.18 10.85 21.49
N ARG A 67 -9.08 10.33 20.65
CA ARG A 67 -10.51 10.67 20.73
C ARG A 67 -11.14 10.28 22.07
N ILE A 68 -10.79 9.12 22.62
CA ILE A 68 -11.30 8.69 23.94
C ILE A 68 -10.78 9.62 25.05
N ALA A 69 -9.50 9.98 25.00
CA ALA A 69 -8.93 10.94 25.94
C ALA A 69 -9.63 12.31 25.86
N GLU A 70 -9.86 12.83 24.66
CA GLU A 70 -10.60 14.08 24.46
C GLU A 70 -12.06 14.03 24.94
N GLN A 71 -12.70 12.86 24.92
CA GLN A 71 -14.05 12.70 25.46
C GLN A 71 -14.03 12.75 26.99
N MET A 72 -13.05 12.09 27.61
CA MET A 72 -12.88 12.07 29.06
C MET A 72 -12.48 13.43 29.65
N GLU A 73 -11.73 14.26 28.91
CA GLU A 73 -11.39 15.63 29.35
C GLU A 73 -12.59 16.60 29.29
N ARG A 74 -13.65 16.26 28.56
CA ARG A 74 -14.87 17.09 28.43
C ARG A 74 -15.97 16.70 29.42
N GLU A 75 -15.86 15.54 30.06
CA GLU A 75 -16.71 15.12 31.18
C GLU A 75 -16.18 15.67 32.52
#